data_AF-A0A8H2WZQ2-F1
#
_entry.id   AF-A0A8H2WZQ2-F1
#
_cell.length_a   1.000
_cell.length_b   1.000
_cell.length_c   1.000
_cell.angle_alpha   90.00
_cell.angle_beta   90.00
_cell.angle_gamma   90.00
#
_symmetry.space_group_name_H-M   'P 1'
#
loop_
_entity.id
_entity.type
_entity.pdbx_description
1 polymer ?
#
loop_
_entity_poly.entity_id
_entity_poly.type
_entity_poly.pdbx_seq_one_letter_code
_entity_poly.pdbx_strand_id
1 'polypeptide(L)'
;MSETEIQTTAPAKPEYHLRPARKQVKPGDVEKKETPQTGKEYNIWYNKWAGGDREDSYSNKVKSQTRCNIKRDAGYTRANSTGMKYCCLFFARGCCPYGYECEYLHDLPSPATSMPDSSKDCFARDKFSDYRDDMGGVGSFSRQNRTLYIGRIKETGPGPETEEIVRRHFKMWGEIVFLRVLQHRSVAFVTYADEANAQFAKEAMACQSMDNDEILNVRWATEDPNPQSKLAEKRRLEEIGSVAIANKLDPRMVDAVRHIRALEDEEAVPEAASPPEKRQKLIEPEP
;
A
#
# COMPACT_ATOMS: atom_id res chain seq x y z
N MET A 1 21.05 -31.79 19.64
CA MET A 1 21.09 -30.93 18.45
C MET A 1 20.39 -29.65 18.83
N SER A 2 21.17 -28.60 19.04
CA SER A 2 20.72 -27.30 19.56
C SER A 2 19.83 -26.60 18.54
N GLU A 3 18.60 -26.29 18.95
CA GLU A 3 17.65 -25.48 18.19
C GLU A 3 18.19 -24.06 18.06
N THR A 4 18.51 -23.67 16.83
CA THR A 4 18.93 -22.30 16.52
C THR A 4 17.69 -21.43 16.45
N GLU A 5 17.41 -20.67 17.50
CA GLU A 5 16.39 -19.63 17.49
C GLU A 5 16.75 -18.58 16.42
N ILE A 6 15.93 -18.51 15.36
CA ILE A 6 16.03 -17.45 14.36
C ILE A 6 15.44 -16.18 14.98
N GLN A 7 16.29 -15.38 15.62
CA GLN A 7 15.94 -14.02 16.02
C GLN A 7 15.67 -13.20 14.74
N THR A 8 14.41 -12.98 14.42
CA THR A 8 13.98 -12.03 13.40
C THR A 8 14.16 -10.61 13.94
N THR A 9 15.39 -10.10 13.85
CA THR A 9 15.66 -8.68 14.09
C THR A 9 14.88 -7.87 13.07
N ALA A 10 13.95 -7.01 13.52
CA ALA A 10 13.23 -6.10 12.66
C ALA A 10 14.22 -5.28 11.79
N PRO A 11 13.95 -5.09 10.49
CA PRO A 11 14.87 -4.38 9.61
C PRO A 11 15.14 -2.98 10.17
N ALA A 12 16.43 -2.60 10.23
CA ALA A 12 16.84 -1.28 10.68
C ALA A 12 16.11 -0.21 9.85
N LYS A 13 15.57 0.81 10.53
CA LYS A 13 14.90 1.93 9.85
C LYS A 13 15.89 2.60 8.89
N PRO A 14 15.48 2.96 7.68
CA PRO A 14 16.38 3.56 6.71
C PRO A 14 16.96 4.90 7.20
N GLU A 15 18.18 5.22 6.78
CA GLU A 15 18.96 6.37 7.26
C GLU A 15 18.22 7.72 7.17
N TYR A 16 17.30 7.86 6.19
CA TYR A 16 16.54 9.10 6.01
C TYR A 16 15.59 9.43 7.16
N HIS A 17 15.24 8.49 8.04
CA HIS A 17 14.45 8.78 9.25
C HIS A 17 15.18 9.65 10.27
N LEU A 18 16.51 9.75 10.18
CA LEU A 18 17.33 10.52 11.11
C LEU A 18 17.31 12.02 10.82
N ARG A 19 16.85 12.43 9.64
CA ARG A 19 16.83 13.82 9.19
C ARG A 19 15.40 14.34 9.01
N PRO A 20 15.19 15.67 9.09
CA PRO A 20 13.87 16.26 8.86
C PRO A 20 13.42 16.04 7.42
N ALA A 21 12.11 15.87 7.22
CA ALA A 21 11.53 15.80 5.89
C ALA A 21 11.71 17.13 5.13
N ARG A 22 12.04 17.03 3.84
CA ARG A 22 12.30 18.20 3.00
C ARG A 22 10.99 18.90 2.62
N LYS A 23 11.00 20.24 2.59
CA LYS A 23 9.94 21.03 1.92
C LYS A 23 10.11 20.86 0.40
N GLN A 24 9.15 20.22 -0.26
CA GLN A 24 9.29 19.81 -1.67
C GLN A 24 9.14 20.99 -2.63
N VAL A 25 8.20 21.89 -2.32
CA VAL A 25 7.85 23.06 -3.13
C VAL A 25 7.74 24.28 -2.24
N LYS A 26 8.04 25.46 -2.80
CA LYS A 26 7.67 26.72 -2.17
C LYS A 26 6.22 27.06 -2.49
N PRO A 27 5.54 27.87 -1.65
CA PRO A 27 4.23 28.40 -2.01
C PRO A 27 4.31 29.14 -3.35
N GLY A 28 3.57 28.68 -4.35
CA GLY A 28 3.53 29.26 -5.70
C GLY A 28 4.31 28.51 -6.80
N ASP A 29 5.19 27.56 -6.45
CA ASP A 29 5.99 26.81 -7.45
C ASP A 29 5.14 25.86 -8.31
N VAL A 30 3.97 25.45 -7.81
CA VAL A 30 3.04 24.58 -8.56
C VAL A 30 1.95 25.46 -9.19
N GLU A 31 2.00 25.58 -10.51
CA GLU A 31 1.01 26.34 -11.27
C GLU A 31 -0.33 25.60 -11.29
N LYS A 32 -1.38 26.22 -10.75
CA LYS A 32 -2.75 25.75 -10.93
C LYS A 32 -3.31 26.34 -12.22
N LYS A 33 -3.10 25.65 -13.34
CA LYS A 33 -3.76 26.02 -14.60
C LYS A 33 -5.27 25.79 -14.46
N GLU A 34 -6.05 26.77 -14.90
CA GLU A 34 -7.51 26.64 -14.93
C GLU A 34 -7.89 25.47 -15.84
N THR A 35 -8.86 24.68 -15.41
CA THR A 35 -9.35 23.56 -16.22
C THR A 35 -9.96 24.13 -17.50
N PRO A 36 -9.59 23.61 -18.67
CA PRO A 36 -10.16 24.10 -19.93
C PRO A 36 -11.68 23.96 -19.90
N GLN A 37 -12.36 24.87 -20.58
CA GLN A 37 -13.80 24.82 -20.76
C GLN A 37 -14.17 23.61 -21.63
N THR A 38 -14.58 22.52 -20.99
CA THR A 38 -14.99 21.29 -21.69
C THR A 38 -16.45 21.30 -22.09
N GLY A 39 -17.28 22.19 -21.52
CA GLY A 39 -18.72 22.25 -21.74
C GLY A 39 -19.25 23.66 -21.93
N LYS A 40 -20.54 23.76 -22.24
CA LYS A 40 -21.20 25.05 -22.55
C LYS A 40 -21.52 25.85 -21.30
N GLU A 41 -22.00 25.17 -20.26
CA GLU A 41 -22.49 25.81 -19.04
C GLU A 41 -21.61 25.43 -17.85
N TYR A 42 -21.25 26.41 -17.03
CA TYR A 42 -20.50 26.14 -15.81
C TYR A 42 -21.44 25.86 -14.64
N ASN A 43 -21.39 24.64 -14.10
CA ASN A 43 -22.15 24.26 -12.93
C ASN A 43 -21.39 24.66 -11.66
N ILE A 44 -21.87 25.69 -10.97
CA ILE A 44 -21.26 26.25 -9.77
C ILE A 44 -21.30 25.26 -8.59
N TRP A 45 -22.39 24.49 -8.44
CA TRP A 45 -22.55 23.56 -7.31
C TRP A 45 -21.55 22.40 -7.36
N TYR A 46 -21.31 21.87 -8.56
CA TYR A 46 -20.36 20.78 -8.76
C TYR A 46 -18.97 21.25 -9.20
N ASN A 47 -18.78 22.57 -9.36
CA ASN A 47 -17.56 23.23 -9.83
C ASN A 47 -17.00 22.56 -11.11
N LYS A 48 -17.88 22.33 -12.10
CA LYS A 48 -17.61 21.58 -13.34
C LYS A 48 -18.39 22.14 -14.52
N TRP A 49 -17.82 22.02 -15.71
CA TRP A 49 -18.53 22.29 -16.96
C TRP A 49 -19.54 21.18 -17.28
N ALA A 50 -20.75 21.58 -17.65
CA ALA A 50 -21.85 20.73 -18.09
C ALA A 50 -22.02 20.78 -19.62
N GLY A 51 -22.49 19.67 -20.19
CA GLY A 51 -22.71 19.55 -21.63
C GLY A 51 -21.45 19.36 -22.48
N GLY A 52 -20.32 19.01 -21.84
CA GLY A 52 -19.09 18.60 -22.52
C GLY A 52 -19.02 17.11 -22.81
N ASP A 53 -18.10 16.71 -23.70
CA ASP A 53 -17.86 15.29 -23.96
C ASP A 53 -17.28 14.62 -22.69
N ARG A 54 -17.78 13.44 -22.34
CA ARG A 54 -17.31 12.68 -21.18
C ARG A 54 -15.89 12.16 -21.39
N GLU A 55 -15.49 11.95 -22.65
CA GLU A 55 -14.14 11.47 -23.01
C GLU A 55 -13.05 12.52 -22.78
N ASP A 56 -13.39 13.80 -22.80
CA ASP A 56 -12.47 14.92 -22.58
C ASP A 56 -11.77 14.84 -21.21
N SER A 57 -12.47 14.37 -20.17
CA SER A 57 -11.88 14.29 -18.83
C SER A 57 -10.72 13.28 -18.74
N TYR A 58 -10.67 12.29 -19.63
CA TYR A 58 -9.61 11.29 -19.65
C TYR A 58 -8.48 11.64 -20.62
N SER A 59 -8.82 12.29 -21.73
CA SER A 59 -7.86 12.75 -22.73
C SER A 59 -7.12 14.02 -22.28
N ASN A 60 -7.77 14.92 -21.53
CA ASN A 60 -7.20 16.21 -21.11
C ASN A 60 -6.34 16.14 -19.84
N LYS A 61 -5.84 14.95 -19.45
CA LYS A 61 -4.91 14.84 -18.33
C LYS A 61 -3.54 15.36 -18.73
N VAL A 62 -3.01 16.31 -17.96
CA VAL A 62 -1.67 16.89 -18.14
C VAL A 62 -0.67 16.21 -17.22
N LYS A 63 0.59 16.13 -17.67
CA LYS A 63 1.72 15.65 -16.88
C LYS A 63 1.85 16.44 -15.58
N SER A 64 2.09 15.75 -14.47
CA SER A 64 2.35 16.37 -13.18
C SER A 64 3.65 17.18 -13.20
N GLN A 65 3.64 18.36 -12.57
CA GLN A 65 4.80 19.26 -12.53
C GLN A 65 5.89 18.79 -11.55
N THR A 66 5.54 17.97 -10.57
CA THR A 66 6.45 17.52 -9.50
C THR A 66 6.32 16.02 -9.29
N ARG A 67 7.39 15.41 -8.75
CA ARG A 67 7.46 13.98 -8.42
C ARG A 67 8.25 13.79 -7.13
N CYS A 68 7.71 12.99 -6.21
CA CYS A 68 8.37 12.68 -4.94
C CYS A 68 9.58 11.77 -5.16
N ASN A 69 10.67 12.04 -4.44
CA ASN A 69 11.81 11.14 -4.33
C ASN A 69 11.99 10.71 -2.87
N ILE A 70 11.64 9.46 -2.55
CA ILE A 70 11.70 8.91 -1.19
C ILE A 70 13.08 9.13 -0.55
N LYS A 71 14.16 8.81 -1.25
CA LYS A 71 15.53 8.92 -0.70
C LYS A 71 15.94 10.34 -0.35
N ARG A 72 15.28 11.37 -0.89
CA ARG A 72 15.64 12.78 -0.69
C ARG A 72 14.62 13.54 0.15
N ASP A 73 13.35 13.21 -0.02
CA ASP A 73 12.25 14.00 0.49
C ASP A 73 11.68 13.40 1.78
N ALA A 74 11.83 12.09 1.99
CA ALA A 74 11.40 11.41 3.21
C ALA A 74 12.28 11.80 4.41
N GLY A 75 11.65 11.81 5.58
CA GLY A 75 12.27 12.14 6.86
C GLY A 75 11.25 12.30 7.98
N TYR A 76 11.72 12.69 9.17
CA TYR A 76 10.81 12.93 10.29
C TYR A 76 9.96 14.19 10.08
N THR A 77 8.74 14.16 10.60
CA THR A 77 7.74 15.22 10.55
C THR A 77 7.09 15.40 11.94
N ARG A 78 6.25 16.43 12.12
CA ARG A 78 5.44 16.59 13.34
C ARG A 78 4.49 15.41 13.60
N ALA A 79 4.08 14.73 12.53
CA ALA A 79 3.27 13.52 12.57
C ALA A 79 3.90 12.42 13.45
N ASN A 80 5.23 12.28 13.41
CA ASN A 80 5.98 11.29 14.18
C ASN A 80 5.87 11.53 15.69
N SER A 81 5.77 12.78 16.13
CA SER A 81 5.59 13.14 17.55
C SER A 81 4.15 12.99 18.01
N THR A 82 3.19 13.17 17.11
CA THR A 82 1.74 13.12 17.42
C THR A 82 1.19 11.69 17.41
N GLY A 83 1.93 10.73 16.86
CA GLY A 83 1.47 9.34 16.69
C GLY A 83 0.51 9.16 15.50
N MET A 84 0.51 10.10 14.55
CA MET A 84 -0.26 10.01 13.31
C MET A 84 0.23 8.80 12.50
N LYS A 85 -0.71 7.99 11.99
CA LYS A 85 -0.41 6.78 11.21
C LYS A 85 -0.56 6.95 9.70
N TYR A 86 -1.13 8.07 9.26
CA TYR A 86 -1.43 8.33 7.86
C TYR A 86 -0.31 9.12 7.17
N CYS A 87 -0.06 8.79 5.91
CA CYS A 87 0.89 9.45 5.04
C CYS A 87 0.31 10.74 4.47
N CYS A 88 1.19 11.67 4.09
CA CYS A 88 0.80 12.91 3.43
C CYS A 88 0.51 12.66 1.94
N LEU A 89 -0.69 13.00 1.46
CA LEU A 89 -1.04 12.88 0.05
C LEU A 89 -0.18 13.80 -0.85
N PHE A 90 0.06 15.02 -0.39
CA PHE A 90 0.89 15.98 -1.13
C PHE A 90 2.36 15.55 -1.18
N PHE A 91 2.84 14.86 -0.13
CA PHE A 91 4.16 14.24 -0.13
C PHE A 91 4.27 13.18 -1.22
N ALA A 92 3.30 12.25 -1.31
CA ALA A 92 3.28 11.24 -2.36
C ALA A 92 3.31 11.87 -3.77
N ARG A 93 2.59 12.96 -3.96
CA ARG A 93 2.55 13.72 -5.22
C ARG A 93 3.79 14.59 -5.49
N GLY A 94 4.69 14.76 -4.52
CA GLY A 94 5.90 15.56 -4.70
C GLY A 94 5.73 17.07 -4.48
N CYS A 95 4.62 17.50 -3.85
CA CYS A 95 4.25 18.91 -3.74
C CYS A 95 3.87 19.37 -2.32
N CYS A 96 4.35 18.70 -1.27
CA CYS A 96 4.12 19.16 0.10
C CYS A 96 4.98 20.40 0.43
N PRO A 97 4.37 21.54 0.81
CA PRO A 97 5.12 22.75 1.17
C PRO A 97 5.64 22.73 2.62
N TYR A 98 5.07 21.87 3.47
CA TYR A 98 5.33 21.89 4.92
C TYR A 98 6.60 21.12 5.31
N GLY A 99 6.98 20.07 4.56
CA GLY A 99 8.15 19.25 4.89
C GLY A 99 8.07 18.71 6.32
N TYR A 100 9.10 18.94 7.13
CA TYR A 100 9.16 18.52 8.54
C TYR A 100 8.02 19.08 9.43
N GLU A 101 7.37 20.18 9.02
CA GLU A 101 6.24 20.77 9.76
C GLU A 101 4.90 20.10 9.45
N CYS A 102 4.89 19.12 8.54
CA CYS A 102 3.65 18.44 8.15
C CYS A 102 3.08 17.61 9.32
N GLU A 103 1.75 17.64 9.44
CA GLU A 103 0.98 16.85 10.41
C GLU A 103 0.80 15.39 9.98
N TYR A 104 1.13 15.07 8.74
CA TYR A 104 1.07 13.73 8.15
C TYR A 104 2.47 13.19 7.86
N LEU A 105 2.61 11.86 7.84
CA LEU A 105 3.90 11.21 7.67
C LEU A 105 4.48 11.45 6.27
N HIS A 106 5.77 11.80 6.21
CA HIS A 106 6.55 11.87 4.97
C HIS A 106 7.44 10.65 4.83
N ASP A 107 6.80 9.49 4.75
CA ASP A 107 7.45 8.20 4.59
C ASP A 107 6.52 7.20 3.89
N LEU A 108 7.09 6.10 3.41
CA LEU A 108 6.32 4.97 2.91
C LEU A 108 5.57 4.28 4.04
N PRO A 109 4.35 3.79 3.80
CA PRO A 109 3.65 2.97 4.78
C PRO A 109 4.43 1.68 5.00
N SER A 110 4.82 1.43 6.25
CA SER A 110 5.51 0.21 6.64
C SER A 110 4.51 -0.89 6.96
N PRO A 111 4.73 -2.15 6.53
CA PRO A 111 3.88 -3.28 6.90
C PRO A 111 3.76 -3.50 8.41
N ALA A 112 4.79 -3.12 9.18
CA ALA A 112 4.76 -3.21 10.65
C ALA A 112 3.78 -2.21 11.28
N THR A 113 3.47 -1.11 10.59
CA THR A 113 2.53 -0.10 11.08
C THR A 113 1.15 -0.44 10.55
N SER A 114 0.42 -1.30 11.27
CA SER A 114 -0.95 -1.62 10.90
C SER A 114 -1.81 -0.37 10.91
N MET A 115 -2.43 -0.07 9.76
CA MET A 115 -3.45 0.98 9.69
C MET A 115 -4.58 0.64 10.66
N PRO A 116 -5.08 1.61 11.44
CA PRO A 116 -6.08 1.34 12.48
C PRO A 116 -7.45 0.99 11.89
N ASP A 117 -7.72 1.40 10.66
CA ASP A 117 -9.04 1.35 10.05
C ASP A 117 -8.95 0.87 8.58
N SER A 118 -9.63 -0.23 8.28
CA SER A 118 -9.71 -0.78 6.92
C SER A 118 -10.64 0.03 6.02
N SER A 119 -11.53 0.86 6.57
CA SER A 119 -12.41 1.72 5.78
C SER A 119 -11.69 2.92 5.18
N LYS A 120 -10.44 3.19 5.59
CA LYS A 120 -9.63 4.30 5.10
C LYS A 120 -8.44 3.83 4.27
N ASP A 121 -7.93 4.72 3.42
CA ASP A 121 -6.64 4.53 2.75
C ASP A 121 -5.47 5.04 3.62
N CYS A 122 -4.24 4.83 3.13
CA CYS A 122 -3.01 5.28 3.78
C CYS A 122 -2.89 6.81 3.88
N PHE A 123 -3.80 7.58 3.26
CA PHE A 123 -3.87 9.04 3.28
C PHE A 123 -5.05 9.56 4.12
N ALA A 124 -5.69 8.71 4.92
CA ALA A 124 -6.85 9.02 5.77
C ALA A 124 -8.14 9.38 5.00
N ARG A 125 -8.25 9.02 3.72
CA ARG A 125 -9.48 9.19 2.92
C ARG A 125 -10.37 7.97 3.05
N ASP A 126 -11.67 8.17 3.10
CA ASP A 126 -12.64 7.09 3.17
C ASP A 126 -12.70 6.30 1.85
N LYS A 127 -12.71 4.97 1.98
CA LYS A 127 -12.95 4.03 0.88
C LYS A 127 -14.45 3.84 0.70
N PHE A 128 -14.85 3.46 -0.51
CA PHE A 128 -16.24 3.23 -0.86
C PHE A 128 -16.61 1.74 -0.77
N SER A 129 -17.90 1.41 -0.80
CA SER A 129 -18.34 0.00 -0.88
C SER A 129 -17.87 -0.64 -2.19
N ASP A 130 -18.10 0.05 -3.30
CA ASP A 130 -17.77 -0.41 -4.64
C ASP A 130 -16.71 0.46 -5.31
N TYR A 131 -16.03 -0.12 -6.28
CA TYR A 131 -15.14 0.63 -7.17
C TYR A 131 -15.94 1.54 -8.09
N ARG A 132 -15.33 2.64 -8.51
CA ARG A 132 -15.84 3.44 -9.62
C ARG A 132 -15.72 2.67 -10.93
N ASP A 133 -16.60 2.94 -11.89
CA ASP A 133 -16.58 2.33 -13.23
C ASP A 133 -15.23 2.51 -13.96
N ASP A 134 -14.54 3.64 -13.71
CA ASP A 134 -13.24 3.94 -14.30
C ASP A 134 -12.06 3.35 -13.52
N MET A 135 -12.32 2.54 -12.48
CA MET A 135 -11.35 1.97 -11.53
C MET A 135 -10.39 3.03 -10.94
N GLY A 136 -10.83 4.29 -10.90
CA GLY A 136 -10.11 5.41 -10.30
C GLY A 136 -10.38 5.54 -8.81
N GLY A 137 -9.97 6.68 -8.23
CA GLY A 137 -10.30 7.04 -6.86
C GLY A 137 -9.59 6.22 -5.77
N VAL A 138 -10.18 6.15 -4.58
CA VAL A 138 -9.54 5.61 -3.37
C VAL A 138 -9.53 4.07 -3.37
N GLY A 139 -10.56 3.45 -3.95
CA GLY A 139 -10.76 1.99 -3.95
C GLY A 139 -11.95 1.59 -3.07
N SER A 140 -12.11 0.28 -2.89
CA SER A 140 -13.19 -0.32 -2.11
C SER A 140 -12.67 -0.88 -0.78
N PHE A 141 -13.47 -0.82 0.28
CA PHE A 141 -13.18 -1.55 1.53
C PHE A 141 -13.65 -3.01 1.51
N SER A 142 -14.59 -3.36 0.61
CA SER A 142 -15.12 -4.71 0.47
C SER A 142 -14.09 -5.69 -0.10
N ARG A 143 -13.14 -5.18 -0.91
CA ARG A 143 -12.07 -5.98 -1.52
C ARG A 143 -10.72 -5.30 -1.35
N GLN A 144 -9.81 -5.97 -0.64
CA GLN A 144 -8.41 -5.60 -0.59
C GLN A 144 -7.75 -5.78 -1.96
N ASN A 145 -7.26 -4.69 -2.54
CA ASN A 145 -6.61 -4.69 -3.84
C ASN A 145 -5.20 -4.13 -3.75
N ARG A 146 -4.23 -4.92 -4.18
CA ARG A 146 -2.80 -4.57 -4.17
C ARG A 146 -2.21 -4.43 -5.56
N THR A 147 -3.05 -4.60 -6.58
CA THR A 147 -2.64 -4.63 -7.97
C THR A 147 -3.07 -3.33 -8.66
N LEU A 148 -2.09 -2.66 -9.25
CA LEU A 148 -2.29 -1.45 -10.02
C LEU A 148 -2.26 -1.78 -11.51
N TYR A 149 -3.24 -1.22 -12.22
CA TYR A 149 -3.22 -1.11 -13.67
C TYR A 149 -2.45 0.16 -14.04
N ILE A 150 -1.48 0.03 -14.95
CA ILE A 150 -0.67 1.13 -15.46
C ILE A 150 -0.85 1.13 -16.97
N GLY A 151 -1.58 2.12 -17.48
CA GLY A 151 -1.81 2.30 -18.91
C GLY A 151 -1.04 3.47 -19.49
N ARG A 152 -1.04 3.56 -20.83
CA ARG A 152 -0.32 4.58 -21.61
C ARG A 152 1.19 4.52 -21.40
N ILE A 153 1.74 3.32 -21.25
CA ILE A 153 3.18 3.11 -21.19
C ILE A 153 3.76 3.23 -22.60
N LYS A 154 4.89 3.91 -22.78
CA LYS A 154 5.61 3.87 -24.05
C LYS A 154 6.56 2.67 -24.06
N GLU A 155 6.35 1.74 -24.99
CA GLU A 155 7.22 0.59 -25.17
C GLU A 155 8.55 1.04 -25.76
N THR A 156 9.66 0.66 -25.11
CA THR A 156 11.02 1.06 -25.50
C THR A 156 11.82 -0.13 -26.05
N GLY A 157 11.15 -1.20 -26.46
CA GLY A 157 11.80 -2.43 -26.94
C GLY A 157 10.97 -3.69 -26.63
N PRO A 158 11.63 -4.86 -26.56
CA PRO A 158 11.02 -6.13 -26.15
C PRO A 158 10.42 -6.06 -24.72
N GLY A 159 9.50 -6.98 -24.42
CA GLY A 159 8.72 -6.95 -23.18
C GLY A 159 9.55 -6.88 -21.89
N PRO A 160 10.65 -7.66 -21.78
CA PRO A 160 11.52 -7.64 -20.61
C PRO A 160 12.15 -6.27 -20.32
N GLU A 161 12.51 -5.51 -21.36
CA GLU A 161 13.13 -4.18 -21.20
C GLU A 161 12.13 -3.17 -20.64
N THR A 162 10.89 -3.19 -21.16
CA THR A 162 9.81 -2.35 -20.63
C THR A 162 9.46 -2.75 -19.19
N GLU A 163 9.47 -4.04 -18.88
CA GLU A 163 9.29 -4.54 -17.50
C GLU A 163 10.38 -4.02 -16.56
N GLU A 164 11.64 -4.00 -16.98
CA GLU A 164 12.73 -3.47 -16.14
C GLU A 164 12.54 -1.98 -15.81
N ILE A 165 12.11 -1.18 -16.78
CA ILE A 165 11.82 0.26 -16.59
C ILE A 165 10.69 0.43 -15.56
N VAL A 166 9.57 -0.29 -15.75
CA VAL A 166 8.44 -0.26 -14.81
C VAL A 166 8.90 -0.70 -13.42
N ARG A 167 9.66 -1.79 -13.33
CA ARG A 167 10.19 -2.30 -12.06
C ARG A 167 11.07 -1.28 -11.36
N ARG A 168 11.96 -0.59 -12.09
CA ARG A 168 12.86 0.43 -11.54
C ARG A 168 12.10 1.58 -10.88
N HIS A 169 11.06 2.08 -11.53
CA HIS A 169 10.28 3.19 -11.00
C HIS A 169 9.26 2.79 -9.95
N PHE A 170 8.66 1.61 -10.03
CA PHE A 170 7.63 1.18 -9.07
C PHE A 170 8.22 0.55 -7.81
N LYS A 171 9.43 -0.04 -7.87
CA LYS A 171 10.10 -0.66 -6.71
C LYS A 171 10.44 0.34 -5.61
N MET A 172 10.53 1.63 -5.93
CA MET A 172 10.82 2.67 -4.93
C MET A 172 9.67 2.94 -3.96
N TRP A 173 8.44 2.50 -4.28
CA TRP A 173 7.24 2.78 -3.47
C TRP A 173 6.84 1.62 -2.54
N GLY A 174 7.49 0.46 -2.67
CA GLY A 174 7.19 -0.73 -1.89
C GLY A 174 7.71 -2.00 -2.56
N GLU A 175 7.57 -3.12 -1.87
CA GLU A 175 7.96 -4.43 -2.39
C GLU A 175 6.97 -4.93 -3.44
N ILE A 176 7.51 -5.28 -4.63
CA ILE A 176 6.73 -5.80 -5.75
C ILE A 176 6.77 -7.32 -5.71
N VAL A 177 5.61 -7.95 -5.62
CA VAL A 177 5.43 -9.41 -5.64
C VAL A 177 5.32 -9.92 -7.07
N PHE A 178 4.53 -9.24 -7.88
CA PHE A 178 4.27 -9.65 -9.26
C PHE A 178 4.25 -8.43 -10.18
N LEU A 179 4.87 -8.57 -11.34
CA LEU A 179 4.87 -7.56 -12.39
C LEU A 179 4.66 -8.28 -13.71
N ARG A 180 3.75 -7.76 -14.54
CA ARG A 180 3.53 -8.25 -15.89
C ARG A 180 3.26 -7.10 -16.84
N VAL A 181 3.99 -7.04 -17.95
CA VAL A 181 3.75 -6.10 -19.04
C VAL A 181 3.05 -6.81 -20.19
N LEU A 182 2.00 -6.20 -20.72
CA LEU A 182 1.30 -6.60 -21.94
C LEU A 182 1.66 -5.60 -23.05
N GLN A 183 2.68 -5.94 -23.84
CA GLN A 183 3.24 -5.07 -24.88
C GLN A 183 2.16 -4.57 -25.85
N HIS A 184 1.45 -5.44 -26.56
CA HIS A 184 0.45 -5.02 -27.55
C HIS A 184 -0.69 -4.13 -27.04
N ARG A 185 -0.86 -3.98 -25.72
CA ARG A 185 -1.85 -3.09 -25.12
C ARG A 185 -1.23 -1.86 -24.46
N SER A 186 0.10 -1.79 -24.37
CA SER A 186 0.85 -0.75 -23.67
C SER A 186 0.38 -0.59 -22.20
N VAL A 187 0.16 -1.74 -21.55
CA VAL A 187 -0.34 -1.86 -20.17
C VAL A 187 0.61 -2.70 -19.33
N ALA A 188 0.80 -2.32 -18.07
CA ALA A 188 1.42 -3.16 -17.06
C ALA A 188 0.50 -3.36 -15.85
N PHE A 189 0.68 -4.50 -15.19
CA PHE A 189 0.09 -4.81 -13.89
C PHE A 189 1.20 -4.96 -12.87
N VAL A 190 1.11 -4.21 -11.77
CA VAL A 190 2.06 -4.25 -10.66
C VAL A 190 1.31 -4.61 -9.39
N THR A 191 1.62 -5.76 -8.81
CA THR A 191 1.09 -6.22 -7.53
C THR A 191 2.12 -5.99 -6.42
N TYR A 192 1.75 -5.20 -5.42
CA TYR A 192 2.56 -4.99 -4.22
C TYR A 192 2.32 -6.05 -3.15
N ALA A 193 3.27 -6.17 -2.22
CA ALA A 193 3.11 -7.00 -1.02
C ALA A 193 1.95 -6.52 -0.14
N ASP A 194 1.90 -5.20 0.09
CA ASP A 194 0.93 -4.53 0.95
C ASP A 194 -0.02 -3.60 0.17
N GLU A 195 -1.26 -3.50 0.65
CA GLU A 195 -2.27 -2.59 0.09
C GLU A 195 -1.88 -1.13 0.26
N ALA A 196 -1.29 -0.77 1.40
CA ALA A 196 -0.91 0.61 1.68
C ALA A 196 0.16 1.12 0.69
N ASN A 197 1.12 0.28 0.30
CA ASN A 197 2.10 0.63 -0.73
C ASN A 197 1.45 0.78 -2.11
N ALA A 198 0.47 -0.05 -2.46
CA ALA A 198 -0.28 0.10 -3.71
C ALA A 198 -1.07 1.41 -3.75
N GLN A 199 -1.77 1.76 -2.65
CA GLN A 199 -2.47 3.04 -2.51
C GLN A 199 -1.51 4.22 -2.66
N PHE A 200 -0.34 4.14 -2.01
CA PHE A 200 0.69 5.18 -2.07
C PHE A 200 1.27 5.33 -3.48
N ALA A 201 1.69 4.22 -4.10
CA ALA A 201 2.26 4.18 -5.43
C ALA A 201 1.27 4.70 -6.48
N LYS A 202 -0.02 4.41 -6.34
CA LYS A 202 -1.08 4.91 -7.23
C LYS A 202 -1.11 6.44 -7.26
N GLU A 203 -1.13 7.10 -6.12
CA GLU A 203 -1.17 8.57 -6.06
C GLU A 203 0.18 9.20 -6.46
N ALA A 204 1.29 8.53 -6.17
CA ALA A 204 2.62 9.02 -6.49
C ALA A 204 2.96 8.94 -8.00
N MET A 205 2.47 7.90 -8.69
CA MET A 205 2.74 7.66 -10.11
C MET A 205 1.63 8.12 -11.05
N ALA A 206 0.50 8.62 -10.53
CA ALA A 206 -0.57 9.16 -11.35
C ALA A 206 -0.11 10.40 -12.14
N CYS A 207 -0.36 10.41 -13.46
CA CYS A 207 0.04 11.49 -14.37
C CYS A 207 1.55 11.80 -14.41
N GLN A 208 2.38 10.87 -13.94
CA GLN A 208 3.84 10.95 -14.06
C GLN A 208 4.30 10.38 -15.40
N SER A 209 5.59 10.55 -15.68
CA SER A 209 6.31 9.83 -16.73
C SER A 209 7.41 8.94 -16.14
N MET A 210 7.82 7.91 -16.87
CA MET A 210 9.00 7.09 -16.55
C MET A 210 10.21 7.62 -17.32
N ASP A 211 10.85 6.78 -18.14
CA ASP A 211 12.03 7.12 -18.93
C ASP A 211 11.67 7.90 -20.22
N ASN A 212 10.42 7.83 -20.68
CA ASN A 212 9.95 8.63 -21.81
C ASN A 212 8.99 9.74 -21.33
N ASP A 213 8.40 10.48 -22.27
CA ASP A 213 7.48 11.60 -21.98
C ASP A 213 5.99 11.20 -21.99
N GLU A 214 5.69 9.96 -21.59
CA GLU A 214 4.31 9.50 -21.46
C GLU A 214 3.61 10.08 -20.23
N ILE A 215 2.28 10.15 -20.30
CA ILE A 215 1.43 10.49 -19.17
C ILE A 215 0.75 9.21 -18.69
N LEU A 216 1.32 8.62 -17.64
CA LEU A 216 0.84 7.36 -17.09
C LEU A 216 -0.58 7.50 -16.57
N ASN A 217 -1.38 6.48 -16.87
CA ASN A 217 -2.70 6.33 -16.28
C ASN A 217 -2.71 5.17 -15.29
N VAL A 218 -2.68 5.50 -14.00
CA VAL A 218 -2.64 4.51 -12.92
C VAL A 218 -4.04 4.35 -12.30
N ARG A 219 -4.53 3.11 -12.27
CA ARG A 219 -5.86 2.72 -11.79
C ARG A 219 -5.78 1.47 -10.93
N TRP A 220 -6.85 1.17 -10.21
CA TRP A 220 -7.03 -0.13 -9.58
C TRP A 220 -7.20 -1.21 -10.64
N ALA A 221 -6.51 -2.34 -10.47
CA ALA A 221 -6.68 -3.46 -11.38
C ALA A 221 -7.98 -4.22 -11.06
N THR A 222 -8.64 -4.70 -12.11
CA THR A 222 -9.69 -5.72 -11.99
C THR A 222 -9.07 -7.07 -11.60
N GLU A 223 -9.89 -8.05 -11.24
CA GLU A 223 -9.38 -9.41 -11.01
C GLU A 223 -8.72 -9.97 -12.26
N ASP A 224 -7.59 -10.65 -12.07
CA ASP A 224 -6.92 -11.36 -13.16
C ASP A 224 -7.84 -12.50 -13.64
N PRO A 225 -8.18 -12.56 -14.94
CA PRO A 225 -8.97 -13.67 -15.48
C PRO A 225 -8.26 -15.03 -15.38
N ASN A 226 -6.94 -15.08 -15.22
CA ASN A 226 -6.19 -16.33 -15.15
C ASN A 226 -6.56 -17.16 -13.89
N PRO A 227 -7.09 -18.39 -14.05
CA PRO A 227 -7.47 -19.22 -12.91
C PRO A 227 -6.29 -19.55 -11.96
N GLN A 228 -5.07 -19.67 -12.48
CA GLN A 228 -3.89 -19.95 -11.64
C GLN A 228 -3.57 -18.77 -10.72
N SER A 229 -3.62 -17.53 -11.24
CA SER A 229 -3.43 -16.32 -10.44
C SER A 229 -4.49 -16.20 -9.35
N LYS A 230 -5.76 -16.53 -9.66
CA LYS A 230 -6.86 -16.53 -8.68
C LYS A 230 -6.63 -17.55 -7.57
N LEU A 231 -6.19 -18.76 -7.92
CA LEU A 231 -5.91 -19.81 -6.94
C LEU A 231 -4.71 -19.45 -6.04
N ALA A 232 -3.66 -18.87 -6.62
CA ALA A 232 -2.49 -18.41 -5.88
C ALA A 232 -2.86 -17.31 -4.87
N GLU A 233 -3.66 -16.31 -5.29
CA GLU A 233 -4.12 -15.25 -4.38
C GLU A 233 -5.07 -15.79 -3.30
N LYS A 234 -5.97 -16.71 -3.65
CA LYS A 234 -6.85 -17.37 -2.67
C LYS A 234 -6.03 -18.12 -1.60
N ARG A 235 -5.05 -18.92 -2.03
CA ARG A 235 -4.16 -19.64 -1.11
C ARG A 235 -3.40 -18.69 -0.18
N ARG A 236 -2.90 -17.58 -0.72
CA ARG A 236 -2.22 -16.54 0.08
C ARG A 236 -3.15 -15.93 1.13
N LEU A 237 -4.39 -15.62 0.76
CA LEU A 237 -5.38 -15.10 1.70
C LEU A 237 -5.75 -16.11 2.79
N GLU A 238 -5.86 -17.40 2.44
CA GLU A 238 -6.08 -18.49 3.39
C GLU A 238 -4.90 -18.63 4.38
N GLU A 239 -3.65 -18.51 3.91
CA GLU A 239 -2.45 -18.54 4.76
C GLU A 239 -2.35 -17.34 5.69
N ILE A 240 -2.58 -16.12 5.18
CA ILE A 240 -2.60 -14.91 6.03
C ILE A 240 -3.73 -15.02 7.06
N GLY A 241 -4.90 -15.53 6.64
CA GLY A 241 -6.04 -15.77 7.52
C GLY A 241 -5.73 -16.80 8.60
N SER A 242 -5.09 -17.92 8.26
CA SER A 242 -4.75 -18.97 9.22
C SER A 242 -3.74 -18.48 10.26
N VAL A 243 -2.70 -17.74 9.85
CA VAL A 243 -1.72 -17.13 10.75
C VAL A 243 -2.39 -16.08 11.65
N ALA A 244 -3.28 -15.24 11.11
CA ALA A 244 -3.99 -14.23 11.88
C ALA A 244 -4.97 -14.85 12.90
N ILE A 245 -5.63 -15.96 12.55
CA ILE A 245 -6.50 -16.71 13.46
C ILE A 245 -5.66 -17.39 14.53
N ALA A 246 -4.57 -18.07 14.16
CA ALA A 246 -3.68 -18.76 15.10
C ALA A 246 -3.12 -17.80 16.15
N ASN A 247 -2.70 -16.60 15.75
CA ASN A 247 -2.19 -15.56 16.66
C ASN A 247 -3.26 -14.99 17.62
N LYS A 248 -4.55 -15.13 17.29
CA LYS A 248 -5.66 -14.65 18.13
C LYS A 248 -6.29 -15.75 19.00
N LEU A 249 -5.96 -17.01 18.75
CA LEU A 249 -6.57 -18.15 19.43
C LEU A 249 -5.88 -18.38 20.78
N ASP A 250 -6.66 -18.43 21.87
CA ASP A 250 -6.13 -18.75 23.19
C ASP A 250 -5.66 -20.22 23.22
N PRO A 251 -4.45 -20.53 23.72
CA PRO A 251 -3.95 -21.90 23.85
C PRO A 251 -4.94 -22.85 24.53
N ARG A 252 -5.69 -22.38 25.53
CA ARG A 252 -6.70 -23.19 26.24
C ARG A 252 -7.87 -23.58 25.35
N MET A 253 -8.27 -22.70 24.44
CA MET A 253 -9.35 -22.98 23.50
C MET A 253 -8.90 -23.98 22.43
N VAL A 254 -7.64 -23.90 22.00
CA VAL A 254 -7.02 -24.89 21.11
C VAL A 254 -7.02 -26.27 21.76
N ASP A 255 -6.57 -26.34 23.01
CA ASP A 255 -6.51 -27.60 23.75
C ASP A 255 -7.91 -28.16 24.01
N ALA A 256 -8.87 -27.32 24.39
CA ALA A 256 -10.27 -27.74 24.58
C ALA A 256 -10.90 -28.31 23.30
N VAL A 257 -10.67 -27.69 22.14
CA VAL A 257 -11.17 -28.21 20.86
C VAL A 257 -10.48 -29.53 20.47
N ARG A 258 -9.17 -29.67 20.73
CA ARG A 258 -8.47 -30.94 20.52
C ARG A 258 -9.01 -32.04 21.43
N HIS A 259 -9.29 -31.72 22.69
CA HIS A 259 -9.91 -32.65 23.65
C HIS A 259 -11.29 -33.11 23.19
N ILE A 260 -12.15 -32.19 22.74
CA ILE A 260 -13.48 -32.53 22.21
C ILE A 260 -13.35 -33.47 21.01
N ARG A 261 -12.45 -33.16 20.06
CA ARG A 261 -12.25 -33.99 18.88
C ARG A 261 -11.70 -35.37 19.20
N ALA A 262 -10.78 -35.48 20.15
CA ALA A 262 -10.26 -36.77 20.62
C ALA A 262 -11.36 -37.64 21.27
N LEU A 263 -12.29 -37.01 22.01
CA LEU A 263 -13.44 -37.70 22.56
C LEU A 263 -14.44 -38.13 21.48
N GLU A 264 -14.63 -37.34 20.42
CA GLU A 264 -15.49 -37.67 19.28
C GLU A 264 -14.94 -38.81 18.41
N ASP A 265 -13.61 -38.86 18.22
CA ASP A 265 -12.93 -39.86 17.39
C ASP A 265 -12.56 -41.15 18.19
N GLU A 266 -12.99 -41.27 19.46
CA GLU A 266 -12.65 -42.36 20.40
C GLU A 266 -11.13 -42.60 20.57
N GLU A 267 -10.31 -41.59 20.29
CA GLU A 267 -8.85 -41.65 20.44
C GLU A 267 -8.41 -41.23 21.86
N ALA A 268 -7.29 -41.80 22.32
CA ALA A 268 -6.74 -41.46 23.63
C ALA A 268 -6.36 -39.97 23.70
N VAL A 269 -6.93 -39.29 24.69
CA VAL A 269 -6.74 -37.86 24.91
C VAL A 269 -5.25 -37.55 25.19
N PRO A 270 -4.59 -36.68 24.40
CA PRO A 270 -3.21 -36.29 24.69
C PRO A 270 -3.15 -35.48 25.99
N GLU A 271 -2.20 -35.83 26.87
CA GLU A 271 -1.99 -35.20 28.18
C GLU A 271 -1.61 -33.71 27.99
N ALA A 272 -2.28 -32.82 28.73
CA ALA A 272 -2.07 -31.38 28.62
C ALA A 272 -0.63 -31.02 28.99
N ALA A 273 0.06 -30.27 28.12
CA ALA A 273 1.40 -29.75 28.43
C ALA A 273 1.32 -28.83 29.65
N SER A 274 1.99 -29.21 30.73
CA SER A 274 2.03 -28.43 31.96
C SER A 274 2.62 -27.03 31.71
N PRO A 275 2.10 -25.97 32.35
CA PRO A 275 2.65 -24.63 32.19
C PRO A 275 4.10 -24.61 32.72
N PRO A 276 5.01 -23.84 32.10
CA PRO A 276 6.40 -23.75 32.58
C PRO A 276 6.41 -23.20 34.01
N GLU A 277 6.95 -23.97 34.95
CA GLU A 277 7.10 -23.56 36.34
C GLU A 277 7.91 -22.26 36.42
N LYS A 278 7.32 -21.23 37.03
CA LYS A 278 8.04 -20.02 37.40
C LYS A 278 9.13 -20.43 38.39
N ARG A 279 10.40 -20.43 37.96
CA ARG A 279 11.57 -20.52 38.85
C ARG A 279 11.42 -19.46 39.95
N GLN A 280 11.05 -19.90 41.15
CA GLN A 280 11.14 -19.07 42.35
C GLN A 280 12.63 -18.80 42.59
N LYS A 281 13.05 -17.53 42.52
CA LYS A 281 14.35 -17.12 43.03
C LYS A 281 14.33 -17.37 44.53
N LEU A 282 15.08 -18.38 44.98
CA LEU A 282 15.46 -18.52 46.38
C LEU A 282 16.20 -17.25 46.79
N ILE A 283 15.61 -16.50 47.71
CA ILE A 283 16.28 -15.44 48.45
C ILE A 283 16.96 -16.15 49.63
N GLU A 284 18.28 -16.22 49.60
CA GLU A 284 19.07 -16.63 50.75
C GLU A 284 19.01 -15.54 51.82
N PRO A 285 18.76 -15.87 53.10
CA PRO A 285 18.93 -14.91 54.19
C PRO A 285 20.40 -14.90 54.63
N GLU A 286 21.09 -13.76 54.48
CA GLU A 286 22.38 -13.52 55.13
C GLU A 286 22.19 -13.26 56.64
N PRO A 287 23.10 -13.75 57.50
CA PRO A 287 23.21 -13.32 58.91
C PRO A 287 23.89 -11.95 59.08
#